data_AF-A0A534KU37-F1
#
_entry.id   AF-A0A534KU37-F1
#
_cell.length_a   1.000
_cell.length_b   1.000
_cell.length_c   1.000
_cell.angle_alpha   90.00
_cell.angle_beta   90.00
_cell.angle_gamma   90.00
#
_symmetry.space_group_name_H-M   'P 1'
#
loop_
_entity.id
_entity.type
_entity.pdbx_description
1 polymer ?
#
loop_
_entity_poly.entity_id
_entity_poly.type
_entity_poly.pdbx_seq_one_letter_code
_entity_poly.pdbx_strand_id
1 'polypeptide(L)'
;MPTKKIEEAEEVTRCPECNSGHLSFDYERGELICEECGLVLTDQMIDQGPEWRAFDVEQGEKRARTGAPMTYTIHDKGLSTTIGWKNKDSYGKSIPTRNRAQLYRLRKWQRRIRVSNATERNLAFALSELDRMASGMGLPRNVRETAAMVYRKAVNKNLIRGRSIEGVVAASLYAACRQCNVPRTLDEIAN
;
A
#
# COMPACT_ATOMS: atom_id res chain seq x y z
N MET A 1 17.19 16.93 6.25
CA MET A 1 16.74 15.80 7.09
C MET A 1 17.69 14.66 6.85
N PRO A 2 18.39 14.15 7.88
CA PRO A 2 19.31 13.04 7.71
C PRO A 2 18.51 11.81 7.27
N THR A 3 18.86 11.28 6.10
CA THR A 3 18.36 10.00 5.58
C THR A 3 18.85 8.91 6.52
N LYS A 4 18.02 8.51 7.48
CA LYS A 4 18.24 7.32 8.30
C LYS A 4 18.37 6.16 7.31
N LYS A 5 19.58 5.63 7.13
CA LYS A 5 19.80 4.35 6.44
C LYS A 5 18.91 3.35 7.17
N ILE A 6 17.96 2.78 6.45
CA ILE A 6 17.23 1.62 6.93
C ILE A 6 18.31 0.54 7.01
N GLU A 7 18.60 0.07 8.21
CA GLU A 7 19.43 -1.12 8.41
C GLU A 7 18.69 -2.24 7.68
N GLU A 8 19.22 -2.65 6.52
CA GLU A 8 18.75 -3.82 5.80
C GLU A 8 18.97 -4.99 6.76
N ALA A 9 17.89 -5.67 7.17
CA ALA A 9 18.01 -6.91 7.91
C ALA A 9 18.91 -7.84 7.09
N GLU A 10 20.04 -8.27 7.65
CA GLU A 10 20.98 -9.15 6.97
C GLU A 10 20.26 -10.48 6.69
N GLU A 11 19.75 -10.66 5.48
CA GLU A 11 19.23 -11.95 5.04
C GLU A 11 20.40 -12.93 4.95
N VAL A 12 20.42 -13.92 5.84
CA VAL A 12 21.41 -14.98 5.84
C VAL A 12 21.19 -15.84 4.60
N THR A 13 21.99 -15.60 3.56
CA THR A 13 21.87 -16.29 2.26
C THR A 13 22.82 -17.48 2.12
N ARG A 14 23.78 -17.62 3.03
CA ARG A 14 24.80 -18.68 2.99
C ARG A 14 25.16 -19.16 4.40
N CYS A 15 25.46 -20.45 4.50
CA CYS A 15 26.00 -21.02 5.73
C CYS A 15 27.45 -20.55 5.97
N PRO A 16 27.82 -20.07 7.17
CA PRO A 16 29.19 -19.64 7.47
C PRO A 16 30.20 -20.79 7.53
N GLU A 17 29.76 -22.02 7.79
CA GLU A 17 30.63 -23.19 7.94
C GLU A 17 30.95 -23.88 6.59
N CYS A 18 29.94 -24.21 5.80
CA CYS A 18 30.13 -24.91 4.52
C CYS A 18 29.95 -24.03 3.28
N ASN A 19 29.59 -22.75 3.47
CA ASN A 19 29.39 -21.78 2.38
C ASN A 19 28.32 -22.20 1.34
N SER A 20 27.44 -23.14 1.72
CA SER A 20 26.32 -23.59 0.89
C SER A 20 25.15 -22.61 0.95
N GLY A 21 24.35 -22.58 -0.12
CA GLY A 21 23.08 -21.84 -0.19
C GLY A 21 21.85 -22.72 0.04
N HIS A 22 22.05 -23.99 0.40
CA HIS A 22 20.99 -24.95 0.64
C HIS A 22 20.46 -24.81 2.08
N LEU A 23 19.66 -23.76 2.28
CA LEU A 23 19.03 -23.45 3.55
C LEU A 23 17.56 -23.86 3.51
N SER A 24 17.12 -24.65 4.47
CA SER A 24 15.73 -25.04 4.66
C SER A 24 15.18 -24.44 5.94
N PHE A 25 13.88 -24.14 5.92
CA PHE A 25 13.18 -23.57 7.05
C PHE A 25 12.29 -24.63 7.70
N ASP A 26 12.58 -24.96 8.95
CA ASP A 26 11.72 -25.80 9.78
C ASP A 26 10.67 -24.92 10.47
N TYR A 27 9.43 -24.94 9.94
CA TYR A 27 8.31 -24.18 10.50
C TYR A 27 7.84 -24.70 11.86
N GLU A 28 8.07 -25.97 12.20
CA GLU A 28 7.62 -26.53 13.48
C GLU A 28 8.51 -26.04 14.63
N ARG A 29 9.81 -25.86 14.35
CA ARG A 29 10.80 -25.38 15.33
C ARG A 29 11.13 -23.89 15.22
N GLY A 30 10.80 -23.28 14.09
CA GLY A 30 11.17 -21.89 13.79
C GLY A 30 12.68 -21.73 13.57
N GLU A 31 13.30 -22.72 12.94
CA GLU A 31 14.76 -22.81 12.74
C GLU A 31 15.11 -22.70 11.26
N LEU A 32 16.15 -21.92 10.94
CA LEU A 32 16.79 -21.90 9.62
C LEU A 32 17.99 -22.84 9.65
N ILE A 33 17.92 -23.93 8.91
CA ILE A 33 18.89 -25.03 8.96
C ILE A 33 19.62 -25.12 7.61
N CYS A 34 20.93 -25.31 7.65
CA CYS A 34 21.69 -25.70 6.46
C CYS A 34 21.51 -27.21 6.21
N GLU A 35 21.01 -27.60 5.04
CA GLU A 35 20.78 -29.01 4.69
C GLU A 35 22.09 -29.80 4.52
N GLU A 36 23.19 -29.14 4.16
CA GLU A 36 24.48 -29.82 3.92
C GLU A 36 25.27 -30.13 5.19
N CYS A 37 25.33 -29.21 6.15
CA CYS A 37 26.14 -29.38 7.37
C CYS A 37 25.31 -29.48 8.66
N GLY A 38 23.99 -29.31 8.59
CA GLY A 38 23.08 -29.38 9.74
C GLY A 38 23.19 -28.21 10.72
N LEU A 39 23.91 -27.14 10.35
CA LEU A 39 24.04 -25.95 11.21
C LEU A 39 22.72 -25.19 11.27
N VAL A 40 22.26 -24.88 12.48
CA VAL A 40 21.17 -23.95 12.72
C VAL A 40 21.73 -22.53 12.67
N LEU A 41 21.32 -21.77 11.66
CA LEU A 41 21.78 -20.39 11.42
C LEU A 41 21.02 -19.37 12.25
N THR A 42 19.74 -19.64 12.48
CA THR A 42 18.85 -18.77 13.25
C THR A 42 17.82 -19.64 13.93
N ASP A 43 17.69 -19.47 15.23
CA ASP A 43 16.65 -20.05 16.06
C ASP A 43 15.56 -19.01 16.36
N GLN A 44 14.37 -19.48 16.73
CA GLN A 44 13.26 -18.62 17.18
C GLN A 44 12.78 -17.59 16.14
N MET A 45 12.74 -17.98 14.86
CA MET A 45 12.23 -17.08 13.84
C MET A 45 10.73 -16.81 14.05
N ILE A 46 10.37 -15.52 14.16
CA ILE A 46 8.99 -15.08 14.38
C ILE A 46 8.25 -15.06 13.05
N ASP A 47 7.13 -15.78 12.97
CA ASP A 47 6.20 -15.67 11.85
C ASP A 47 5.61 -14.25 11.79
N GLN A 48 5.89 -13.54 10.69
CA GLN A 48 5.37 -12.19 10.41
C GLN A 48 3.98 -12.23 9.74
N GLY A 49 3.44 -13.42 9.53
CA GLY A 49 2.11 -13.66 8.98
C GLY A 49 0.99 -13.24 9.94
N PRO A 50 -0.27 -13.29 9.47
CA PRO A 50 -1.42 -13.02 10.30
C PRO A 50 -1.54 -14.04 11.43
N GLU A 51 -1.31 -13.58 12.66
CA GLU A 51 -1.53 -14.34 13.90
C GLU A 51 -2.98 -14.86 14.04
N TRP A 52 -3.93 -14.21 13.38
CA TRP A 52 -5.34 -14.62 13.38
C TRP A 52 -5.63 -15.56 12.20
N ARG A 53 -6.23 -16.70 12.54
CA ARG A 53 -6.83 -17.58 11.52
C ARG A 53 -8.16 -16.98 11.08
N ALA A 54 -8.33 -16.74 9.78
CA ALA A 54 -9.61 -16.36 9.19
C ALA A 54 -9.89 -17.26 7.99
N PHE A 55 -11.12 -17.75 7.89
CA PHE A 55 -11.55 -18.60 6.78
C PHE A 55 -12.33 -17.82 5.72
N ASP A 56 -12.88 -16.67 6.11
CA ASP A 56 -13.59 -15.74 5.26
C ASP A 56 -13.04 -14.31 5.46
N VAL A 57 -13.38 -13.42 4.53
CA VAL A 57 -12.88 -12.02 4.55
C VAL A 57 -13.44 -11.25 5.75
N GLU A 58 -14.69 -11.53 6.16
CA GLU A 58 -15.37 -10.80 7.22
C GLU A 58 -14.81 -11.12 8.62
N GLN A 59 -14.48 -12.39 8.88
CA GLN A 59 -13.75 -12.85 10.05
C GLN A 59 -12.35 -12.26 10.05
N GLY A 60 -11.71 -12.15 8.90
CA GLY A 60 -10.42 -11.47 8.75
C GLY A 60 -10.49 -10.03 9.22
N GLU A 61 -11.47 -9.26 8.74
CA GLU A 61 -11.66 -7.86 9.14
C GLU A 61 -12.01 -7.69 10.62
N LYS A 62 -12.80 -8.60 11.20
CA LYS A 62 -13.17 -8.54 12.64
C LYS A 62 -12.03 -8.91 13.58
N ARG A 63 -11.17 -9.84 13.16
CA ARG A 63 -10.06 -10.37 13.98
C ARG A 63 -8.77 -9.57 13.81
N ALA A 64 -8.65 -8.80 12.73
CA ALA A 64 -7.52 -7.93 12.51
C ALA A 64 -7.34 -6.95 13.68
N ARG A 65 -6.20 -7.04 14.35
CA ARG A 65 -5.83 -6.10 15.43
C ARG A 65 -5.35 -4.77 14.86
N THR A 66 -4.86 -4.78 13.63
CA THR A 66 -4.28 -3.64 12.94
C THR A 66 -5.26 -3.04 11.94
N GLY A 67 -4.96 -1.82 11.48
CA GLY A 67 -5.72 -1.16 10.42
C GLY A 67 -5.54 -1.83 9.05
N ALA A 68 -6.18 -1.24 8.04
CA ALA A 68 -6.05 -1.69 6.66
C ALA A 68 -4.58 -1.68 6.19
N PRO A 69 -4.19 -2.62 5.29
CA PRO A 69 -2.84 -2.65 4.73
C PRO A 69 -2.55 -1.38 3.91
N MET A 70 -1.27 -1.06 3.81
CA MET A 70 -0.82 0.06 2.99
C MET A 70 -1.14 -0.17 1.50
N THR A 71 -1.51 0.90 0.80
CA THR A 71 -1.85 0.85 -0.63
C THR A 71 -1.18 2.00 -1.37
N TYR A 72 -0.61 1.76 -2.55
CA TYR A 72 0.02 2.82 -3.33
C TYR A 72 -0.97 3.78 -3.98
N THR A 73 -2.25 3.37 -4.06
CA THR A 73 -3.36 4.14 -4.63
C THR A 73 -3.73 5.38 -3.82
N ILE A 74 -3.33 5.45 -2.55
CA ILE A 74 -3.55 6.62 -1.70
C ILE A 74 -2.22 7.38 -1.56
N HIS A 75 -2.24 8.71 -1.61
CA HIS A 75 -1.04 9.56 -1.56
C HIS A 75 -0.15 9.31 -0.31
N ASP A 76 -0.75 9.12 0.86
CA ASP A 76 -0.12 8.81 2.15
C ASP A 76 0.04 7.30 2.39
N LYS A 77 -0.19 6.49 1.37
CA LYS A 77 -0.23 5.03 1.41
C LYS A 77 -1.26 4.41 2.36
N GLY A 78 -2.28 5.17 2.78
CA GLY A 78 -3.30 4.70 3.72
C GLY A 78 -2.95 4.91 5.19
N LEU A 79 -1.90 5.67 5.51
CA LEU A 79 -1.48 5.93 6.89
C LEU A 79 -2.41 6.91 7.63
N SER A 80 -3.09 7.81 6.92
CA SER A 80 -4.04 8.72 7.57
C SER A 80 -5.42 8.09 7.72
N THR A 81 -6.06 8.36 8.85
CA THR A 81 -7.47 8.02 9.07
C THR A 81 -8.39 9.06 8.43
N THR A 82 -9.69 8.72 8.31
CA THR A 82 -10.73 9.66 7.88
C THR A 82 -11.90 9.64 8.86
N ILE A 83 -12.33 10.82 9.33
CA ILE A 83 -13.54 10.95 10.15
C ILE A 83 -14.72 10.82 9.20
N GLY A 84 -15.48 9.74 9.37
CA GLY A 84 -16.65 9.45 8.55
C GLY A 84 -17.66 10.59 8.53
N TRP A 85 -18.37 10.74 7.41
CA TRP A 85 -19.42 11.75 7.25
C TRP A 85 -20.67 11.44 8.08
N LYS A 86 -20.88 10.16 8.40
CA LYS A 86 -21.98 9.70 9.24
C LYS A 86 -21.83 10.32 10.63
N ASN A 87 -22.87 11.00 11.11
CA ASN A 87 -22.90 11.57 12.47
C ASN A 87 -23.24 10.46 13.48
N LYS A 88 -22.45 9.39 13.49
CA LYS A 88 -22.57 8.24 14.38
C LYS A 88 -21.23 8.01 15.06
N ASP A 89 -21.30 7.61 16.32
CA ASP A 89 -20.14 7.20 17.11
C ASP A 89 -19.68 5.77 16.76
N SER A 90 -18.55 5.32 17.32
CA SER A 90 -17.99 3.97 17.12
C SER A 90 -18.98 2.87 17.50
N TYR A 91 -19.84 3.11 18.49
CA TYR A 91 -20.92 2.20 18.89
C TYR A 91 -22.19 2.32 18.03
N GLY A 92 -22.17 3.12 16.96
CA GLY A 92 -23.30 3.32 16.05
C GLY A 92 -24.38 4.31 16.53
N LYS A 93 -24.24 4.86 17.75
CA LYS A 93 -25.17 5.85 18.30
C LYS A 93 -25.08 7.18 17.56
N SER A 94 -26.23 7.81 17.31
CA SER A 94 -26.25 9.13 16.66
C SER A 94 -25.63 10.21 17.54
N ILE A 95 -24.84 11.10 16.93
CA ILE A 95 -24.16 12.18 17.63
C ILE A 95 -25.18 13.30 17.94
N PRO A 96 -25.28 13.75 19.21
CA PRO A 96 -26.20 14.81 19.60
C PRO A 96 -25.99 16.09 18.79
N THR A 97 -27.09 16.80 18.51
CA THR A 97 -27.07 18.03 17.68
C THR A 97 -26.05 19.07 18.17
N ARG A 98 -25.92 19.23 19.49
CA ARG A 98 -24.96 20.14 20.14
C ARG A 98 -23.51 19.90 19.68
N ASN A 99 -23.13 18.63 19.46
CA ASN A 99 -21.76 18.24 19.14
C ASN A 99 -21.50 18.21 17.62
N ARG A 100 -22.55 18.33 16.78
CA ARG A 100 -22.39 18.28 15.32
C ARG A 100 -21.54 19.42 14.77
N ALA A 101 -21.64 20.62 15.35
CA ALA A 101 -20.83 21.75 14.97
C ALA A 101 -19.34 21.51 15.24
N GLN A 102 -19.00 20.91 16.38
CA GLN A 102 -17.64 20.53 16.73
C GLN A 102 -17.10 19.47 15.75
N LEU A 103 -17.88 18.42 15.48
CA LEU A 103 -17.50 17.36 14.56
C LEU A 103 -17.28 17.86 13.13
N TYR A 104 -18.14 18.78 12.66
CA TYR A 104 -17.95 19.44 11.38
C TYR A 104 -16.61 20.19 11.31
N ARG A 105 -16.24 20.91 12.38
CA ARG A 105 -14.93 21.59 12.48
C ARG A 105 -13.79 20.58 12.45
N LEU A 106 -13.88 19.47 13.19
CA LEU A 106 -12.87 18.41 13.19
C LEU A 106 -12.66 17.82 11.79
N ARG A 107 -13.74 17.49 11.06
CA ARG A 107 -13.66 17.00 9.66
C ARG A 107 -12.99 18.03 8.75
N LYS A 108 -13.33 19.31 8.91
CA LYS A 108 -12.74 20.41 8.14
C LYS A 108 -11.24 20.54 8.40
N TRP A 109 -10.82 20.43 9.66
CA TRP A 109 -9.40 20.45 10.04
C TRP A 109 -8.65 19.23 9.52
N GLN A 110 -9.20 18.02 9.67
CA GLN A 110 -8.58 16.80 9.16
C GLN A 110 -8.34 16.87 7.65
N ARG A 111 -9.33 17.34 6.87
CA ARG A 111 -9.17 17.50 5.42
C ARG A 111 -8.04 18.46 5.05
N ARG A 112 -7.83 19.51 5.84
CA ARG A 112 -6.77 20.50 5.61
C ARG A 112 -5.39 19.97 5.98
N ILE A 113 -5.29 19.20 7.07
CA ILE A 113 -4.01 18.66 7.56
C ILE A 113 -3.54 17.50 6.69
N ARG A 114 -4.48 16.68 6.17
CA ARG A 114 -4.16 15.46 5.42
C ARG A 114 -3.25 15.71 4.21
N VAL A 115 -3.38 16.85 3.55
CA VAL A 115 -2.57 17.16 2.38
C VAL A 115 -1.77 18.42 2.63
N SER A 116 -0.58 18.21 3.18
CA SER A 116 0.29 19.28 3.67
C SER A 116 1.06 19.96 2.54
N ASN A 117 1.51 19.17 1.56
CA ASN A 117 2.45 19.62 0.53
C ASN A 117 1.78 19.80 -0.84
N ALA A 118 2.31 20.71 -1.66
CA ALA A 118 1.84 20.91 -3.03
C ALA A 118 2.04 19.65 -3.89
N THR A 119 3.15 18.93 -3.68
CA THR A 119 3.45 17.66 -4.31
C THR A 119 2.44 16.57 -3.93
N GLU A 120 2.07 16.48 -2.66
CA GLU A 120 1.04 15.56 -2.16
C GLU A 120 -0.34 15.89 -2.72
N ARG A 121 -0.70 17.17 -2.85
CA ARG A 121 -1.96 17.60 -3.50
C ARG A 121 -2.03 17.13 -4.95
N ASN A 122 -0.95 17.34 -5.70
CA ASN A 122 -0.88 16.89 -7.09
C ASN A 122 -0.92 15.36 -7.18
N LEU A 123 -0.23 14.65 -6.28
CA LEU A 123 -0.26 13.19 -6.22
C LEU A 123 -1.67 12.67 -5.88
N ALA A 124 -2.36 13.27 -4.91
CA ALA A 124 -3.71 12.90 -4.54
C ALA A 124 -4.70 13.11 -5.70
N PHE A 125 -4.58 14.22 -6.41
CA PHE A 125 -5.38 14.48 -7.62
C PHE A 125 -5.10 13.45 -8.71
N ALA A 126 -3.84 13.19 -9.03
CA ALA A 126 -3.46 12.22 -10.05
C ALA A 126 -3.90 10.79 -9.73
N LEU A 127 -3.80 10.36 -8.47
CA LEU A 127 -4.26 9.04 -8.04
C LEU A 127 -5.79 8.92 -8.08
N SER A 128 -6.53 9.99 -7.77
CA SER A 128 -7.97 10.03 -7.96
C SER A 128 -8.36 9.91 -9.42
N GLU A 129 -7.60 10.54 -10.31
CA GLU A 129 -7.82 10.49 -11.75
C GLU A 129 -7.49 9.10 -12.33
N LEU A 130 -6.42 8.49 -11.84
CA LEU A 130 -6.05 7.11 -12.14
C LEU A 130 -7.18 6.16 -11.75
N ASP A 131 -7.75 6.31 -10.55
CA ASP A 131 -8.85 5.46 -10.09
C ASP A 131 -10.13 5.66 -10.92
N ARG A 132 -10.41 6.90 -11.35
CA ARG A 132 -11.52 7.23 -12.25
C ARG A 132 -11.37 6.51 -13.60
N MET A 133 -10.23 6.66 -14.26
CA MET A 133 -9.93 6.02 -15.56
C MET A 133 -9.93 4.49 -15.44
N ALA A 134 -9.27 3.95 -14.41
CA ALA A 134 -9.22 2.52 -14.18
C ALA A 134 -10.60 1.91 -13.89
N SER A 135 -11.47 2.64 -13.20
CA SER A 135 -12.85 2.22 -12.96
C SER A 135 -13.68 2.24 -14.24
N GLY A 136 -13.51 3.24 -15.11
CA GLY A 136 -14.16 3.29 -16.42
C GLY A 136 -13.83 2.09 -17.30
N MET A 137 -12.58 1.62 -17.24
CA MET A 137 -12.11 0.44 -17.99
C MET A 137 -12.32 -0.91 -17.28
N GLY A 138 -12.90 -0.91 -16.07
CA GLY A 138 -13.07 -2.13 -15.27
C GLY A 138 -11.76 -2.81 -14.87
N LEU A 139 -10.67 -2.05 -14.70
CA LEU A 139 -9.35 -2.62 -14.39
C LEU A 139 -9.30 -3.16 -12.95
N PRO A 140 -8.68 -4.34 -12.75
CA PRO A 140 -8.56 -4.98 -11.44
C PRO A 140 -7.60 -4.22 -10.52
N ARG A 141 -7.72 -4.47 -9.20
CA ARG A 141 -6.98 -3.74 -8.16
C ARG A 141 -5.46 -3.87 -8.29
N ASN A 142 -4.95 -5.03 -8.70
CA ASN A 142 -3.52 -5.25 -8.95
C ASN A 142 -2.96 -4.29 -10.01
N VAL A 143 -3.71 -4.02 -11.09
CA VAL A 143 -3.30 -3.07 -12.13
C VAL A 143 -3.29 -1.64 -11.59
N ARG A 144 -4.29 -1.27 -10.78
CA ARG A 144 -4.37 0.07 -10.14
C ARG A 144 -3.18 0.33 -9.21
N GLU A 145 -2.82 -0.66 -8.39
CA GLU A 145 -1.65 -0.59 -7.51
C GLU A 145 -0.35 -0.42 -8.31
N THR A 146 -0.15 -1.23 -9.35
CA THR A 146 1.01 -1.15 -10.22
C THR A 146 1.09 0.20 -10.93
N ALA A 147 -0.03 0.72 -11.45
CA ALA A 147 -0.10 2.02 -12.10
C ALA A 147 0.24 3.16 -11.12
N ALA A 148 -0.28 3.11 -9.89
CA ALA A 148 0.05 4.06 -8.85
C ALA A 148 1.55 4.01 -8.48
N MET A 149 2.15 2.83 -8.45
CA MET A 149 3.59 2.65 -8.23
C MET A 149 4.40 3.26 -9.39
N VAL A 150 4.02 3.02 -10.64
CA VAL A 150 4.67 3.60 -11.83
C VAL A 150 4.59 5.13 -11.80
N TYR A 151 3.41 5.68 -11.49
CA TYR A 151 3.21 7.12 -11.36
C TYR A 151 4.12 7.73 -10.28
N ARG A 152 4.20 7.11 -9.09
CA ARG A 152 5.10 7.54 -8.02
C ARG A 152 6.57 7.51 -8.45
N LYS A 153 7.00 6.48 -9.18
CA LYS A 153 8.36 6.40 -9.74
C LYS A 153 8.61 7.56 -10.71
N ALA A 154 7.63 7.93 -11.54
CA ALA A 154 7.74 9.07 -12.46
C ALA A 154 7.84 10.42 -11.71
N VAL A 155 7.05 10.60 -10.64
CA VAL A 155 7.12 11.79 -9.77
C VAL A 155 8.49 11.91 -9.12
N ASN A 156 9.01 10.81 -8.53
CA ASN A 156 10.33 10.80 -7.87
C ASN A 156 11.47 11.12 -8.84
N LYS A 157 11.35 10.69 -10.11
CA LYS A 157 12.29 11.01 -11.18
C LYS A 157 12.07 12.38 -11.83
N ASN A 158 11.14 13.19 -11.31
CA ASN A 158 10.77 14.51 -11.85
C ASN A 158 10.32 14.51 -13.34
N LEU A 159 9.79 13.40 -13.86
CA LEU A 159 9.38 13.25 -15.26
C LEU A 159 8.02 13.90 -15.59
N ILE A 160 7.34 14.43 -14.58
CA ILE A 160 5.98 14.98 -14.69
C ILE A 160 5.92 16.48 -15.00
N ARG A 161 7.03 17.21 -14.81
CA ARG A 161 7.03 18.68 -14.98
C ARG A 161 6.83 19.04 -16.45
N GLY A 162 5.86 19.90 -16.73
CA GLY A 162 5.53 20.34 -18.09
C GLY A 162 4.66 19.38 -18.91
N ARG A 163 4.16 18.28 -18.30
CA ARG A 163 3.24 17.34 -18.95
C ARG A 163 1.86 17.41 -18.30
N SER A 164 0.82 17.04 -19.06
CA SER A 164 -0.53 16.90 -18.49
C SER A 164 -0.57 15.74 -17.50
N ILE A 165 -1.20 15.97 -16.34
CA ILE A 165 -1.34 14.93 -15.31
C ILE A 165 -2.11 13.73 -15.87
N GLU A 166 -3.22 14.00 -16.56
CA GLU A 166 -4.04 12.99 -17.23
C GLU A 166 -3.24 12.15 -18.23
N GLY A 167 -2.37 12.78 -19.04
CA GLY A 167 -1.54 12.07 -20.00
C GLY A 167 -0.52 11.14 -19.32
N VAL A 168 0.09 11.58 -18.21
CA VAL A 168 1.01 10.72 -17.44
C VAL A 168 0.26 9.60 -16.73
N VAL A 169 -0.96 9.85 -16.23
CA VAL A 169 -1.82 8.84 -15.61
C VAL A 169 -2.20 7.77 -16.63
N ALA A 170 -2.68 8.16 -17.82
CA ALA A 170 -3.00 7.27 -18.92
C ALA A 170 -1.79 6.41 -19.34
N ALA A 171 -0.62 7.02 -19.49
CA ALA A 171 0.62 6.30 -19.80
C ALA A 171 1.01 5.31 -18.68
N SER A 172 0.81 5.69 -17.42
CA SER A 172 1.09 4.82 -16.26
C SER A 172 0.15 3.62 -16.20
N LEU A 173 -1.13 3.83 -16.53
CA LEU A 173 -2.13 2.76 -16.65
C LEU A 173 -1.80 1.80 -17.79
N TYR A 174 -1.43 2.32 -18.96
CA TYR A 174 -1.00 1.48 -20.08
C TYR A 174 0.21 0.61 -19.73
N ALA A 175 1.22 1.21 -19.09
CA ALA A 175 2.41 0.48 -18.64
C ALA A 175 2.07 -0.62 -17.62
N ALA A 176 1.19 -0.33 -16.66
CA ALA A 176 0.74 -1.29 -15.68
C ALA A 176 -0.09 -2.43 -16.29
N CYS A 177 -0.97 -2.12 -17.24
CA CYS A 177 -1.75 -3.10 -18.00
C CYS A 177 -0.81 -4.11 -18.70
N ARG A 178 0.26 -3.62 -19.33
CA ARG A 178 1.30 -4.48 -19.93
C ARG A 178 2.05 -5.32 -18.90
N GLN A 179 2.44 -4.75 -17.76
CA GLN A 179 3.17 -5.49 -16.72
C GLN A 179 2.33 -6.58 -16.05
N CYS A 180 1.03 -6.35 -15.89
CA CYS A 180 0.11 -7.29 -15.25
C CYS A 180 -0.53 -8.28 -16.24
N ASN A 181 -0.06 -8.34 -17.50
CA ASN A 181 -0.64 -9.19 -18.55
C ASN A 181 -2.15 -8.98 -18.79
N VAL A 182 -2.62 -7.73 -18.62
CA VAL A 182 -3.98 -7.30 -18.96
C VAL A 182 -3.87 -6.29 -20.11
N PRO A 183 -3.57 -6.73 -21.35
CA PRO A 183 -3.33 -5.81 -22.45
C PRO A 183 -4.58 -4.99 -22.76
N ARG A 184 -4.36 -3.70 -23.00
CA ARG A 184 -5.34 -2.71 -23.48
C ARG A 184 -4.75 -2.02 -24.68
N THR A 185 -5.60 -1.62 -25.61
CA THR A 185 -5.15 -0.85 -26.78
C THR A 185 -4.87 0.60 -26.39
N LEU A 186 -4.09 1.32 -27.19
CA LEU A 186 -3.86 2.75 -26.95
C LEU A 186 -5.16 3.54 -27.15
N ASP A 187 -5.99 3.13 -28.10
CA ASP A 187 -7.27 3.76 -28.38
C ASP A 187 -8.26 3.60 -27.21
N GLU A 188 -8.25 2.44 -26.52
CA GLU A 188 -9.04 2.22 -25.31
C GLU A 188 -8.67 3.15 -24.15
N ILE A 189 -7.41 3.60 -24.08
CA ILE A 189 -6.91 4.46 -23.00
C ILE A 189 -7.03 5.96 -23.37
N ALA A 190 -7.02 6.26 -24.66
CA ALA A 190 -7.13 7.63 -25.17
C ALA A 190 -8.57 8.18 -25.13
N ASN A 191 -9.57 7.30 -25.10
CA ASN A 191 -11.00 7.63 -24.98
C ASN A 191 -11.42 7.83 -23.52
#